data_AF-A0A1C6P789-F1
#
_entry.id   AF-A0A1C6P789-F1
#
_cell.length_a   1.000
_cell.length_b   1.000
_cell.length_c   1.000
_cell.angle_alpha   90.00
_cell.angle_beta   90.00
_cell.angle_gamma   90.00
#
_symmetry.space_group_name_H-M   'P 1'
#
loop_
_entity.id
_entity.type
_entity.pdbx_description
1 polymer ?
#
loop_
_entity_poly.entity_id
_entity_poly.type
_entity_poly.pdbx_seq_one_letter_code
_entity_poly.pdbx_strand_id
1 'polypeptide(L)'
;MFKRVGAAVVAAGLVLVVSGCGGGAEGKADASGKGSADATPTRPPSKKLVEWVGGMCESTAELKAVRKDSAAQLKEIRNPDKTGPSAEVLAVGYLSGTPTAVEDVERDMGEFGSSDVPRADSLLEAWRKKLKRVVSELDDVSPGDAFDDAEGSAEDVDGRVQSLTSPEPDLPALMKKDPQLKAAHKRAKQCAPGWKPDPEEDAPAPASTGPLPKAADGKKTGACTDGECEILVTSTEDVTAKGISVHVSVSDESVTFSSGGTIMQLGGVGGVASFGDELAVTVVAHNKDGAVLKFAAP
;
A
#
# COMPACT_ATOMS: atom_id res chain seq x y z
N MET A 1 37.49 -12.45 19.67
CA MET A 1 37.84 -13.83 19.31
C MET A 1 36.93 -14.78 20.08
N PHE A 2 35.85 -15.28 19.47
CA PHE A 2 35.00 -16.31 20.08
C PHE A 2 34.70 -17.38 19.01
N LYS A 3 34.97 -18.64 19.40
CA LYS A 3 34.95 -19.85 18.57
C LYS A 3 33.54 -20.17 18.09
N ARG A 4 33.36 -20.34 16.76
CA ARG A 4 32.21 -21.03 16.18
C ARG A 4 32.51 -22.53 16.16
N VAL A 5 31.72 -23.31 16.89
CA VAL A 5 31.65 -24.77 16.75
C VAL A 5 30.54 -25.05 15.74
N GLY A 6 30.89 -25.77 14.67
CA GLY A 6 29.96 -26.15 13.61
C GLY A 6 29.05 -27.30 14.03
N ALA A 7 27.89 -27.38 13.37
CA ALA A 7 27.05 -28.57 13.34
C ALA A 7 26.76 -28.90 11.87
N ALA A 8 27.27 -30.05 11.43
CA ALA A 8 26.90 -30.70 10.18
C ALA A 8 25.61 -31.48 10.41
N VAL A 9 24.63 -31.33 9.51
CA VAL A 9 23.45 -32.20 9.45
C VAL A 9 23.50 -32.98 8.14
N VAL A 10 23.49 -34.30 8.27
CA VAL A 10 23.57 -35.31 7.23
C VAL A 10 22.24 -36.07 7.17
N ALA A 11 21.81 -36.37 5.93
CA ALA A 11 20.86 -37.40 5.50
C ALA A 11 19.37 -37.21 5.87
N ALA A 12 18.38 -37.72 5.14
CA ALA A 12 18.38 -38.80 4.15
C ALA A 12 17.28 -38.58 3.10
N GLY A 13 17.55 -38.98 1.86
CA GLY A 13 16.53 -39.10 0.82
C GLY A 13 15.67 -40.34 1.02
N LEU A 14 14.38 -40.22 0.74
CA LEU A 14 13.41 -41.31 0.73
C LEU A 14 12.78 -41.37 -0.67
N VAL A 15 13.21 -42.38 -1.44
CA VAL A 15 12.61 -42.76 -2.72
C VAL A 15 11.48 -43.75 -2.42
N LEU A 16 10.25 -43.42 -2.83
CA LEU A 16 9.14 -44.37 -2.85
C LEU A 16 8.96 -44.91 -4.26
N VAL A 17 9.52 -46.11 -4.49
CA VAL A 17 9.14 -46.98 -5.61
C VAL A 17 7.91 -47.77 -5.16
N VAL A 18 6.78 -47.59 -5.86
CA VAL A 18 5.64 -48.51 -5.77
C VAL A 18 5.59 -49.29 -7.06
N SER A 19 6.02 -50.55 -6.98
CA SER A 19 5.85 -51.59 -7.99
C SER A 19 4.82 -52.60 -7.48
N GLY A 20 3.91 -53.05 -8.35
CA GLY A 20 3.37 -54.42 -8.25
C GLY A 20 1.89 -54.63 -8.55
N CYS A 21 1.65 -55.73 -9.29
CA CYS A 21 0.43 -56.50 -9.56
C CYS A 21 -0.52 -55.97 -10.66
N GLY A 22 -0.80 -56.65 -11.78
CA GLY A 22 -0.54 -58.02 -12.24
C GLY A 22 -1.82 -58.56 -12.91
N GLY A 23 -1.75 -59.00 -14.17
CA GLY A 23 -2.85 -59.70 -14.85
C GLY A 23 -2.81 -59.58 -16.38
N GLY A 24 -2.34 -60.63 -17.06
CA GLY A 24 -2.27 -60.69 -18.52
C GLY A 24 -3.57 -61.15 -19.19
N ALA A 25 -3.71 -60.78 -20.46
CA ALA A 25 -4.43 -61.55 -21.47
C ALA A 25 -3.94 -61.09 -22.86
N GLU A 26 -3.38 -62.02 -23.63
CA GLU A 26 -3.15 -61.86 -25.07
C GLU A 26 -4.49 -61.79 -25.79
N GLY A 27 -4.69 -60.71 -26.55
CA GLY A 27 -5.84 -60.51 -27.42
C GLY A 27 -5.44 -59.61 -28.57
N LYS A 28 -4.99 -60.22 -29.67
CA LYS A 28 -4.78 -59.57 -30.96
C LYS A 28 -6.15 -59.26 -31.57
N ALA A 29 -6.53 -57.99 -31.65
CA ALA A 29 -7.58 -57.51 -32.53
C ALA A 29 -7.31 -56.06 -32.91
N ASP A 30 -6.93 -55.86 -34.17
CA ASP A 30 -6.97 -54.58 -34.87
C ASP A 30 -8.39 -54.00 -34.82
N ALA A 31 -8.53 -52.80 -34.24
CA ALA A 31 -9.66 -51.93 -34.53
C ALA A 31 -9.23 -50.47 -34.33
N SER A 32 -8.93 -49.85 -35.46
CA SER A 32 -8.87 -48.40 -35.65
C SER A 32 -10.13 -47.75 -35.09
N GLY A 33 -9.98 -47.03 -33.97
CA GLY A 33 -11.03 -46.27 -33.31
C GLY A 33 -10.43 -45.00 -32.75
N LYS A 34 -9.97 -44.11 -33.64
CA LYS A 34 -9.52 -42.76 -33.30
C LYS A 34 -10.73 -41.90 -32.96
N GLY A 35 -11.42 -42.25 -31.87
CA GLY A 35 -12.42 -41.39 -31.25
C GLY A 35 -11.69 -40.28 -30.52
N SER A 36 -11.58 -39.10 -31.15
CA SER A 36 -11.46 -37.88 -30.36
C SER A 36 -12.69 -37.82 -29.48
N ALA A 37 -12.54 -38.15 -28.21
CA ALA A 37 -13.51 -37.74 -27.21
C ALA A 37 -13.54 -36.22 -27.30
N ASP A 38 -14.62 -35.67 -27.87
CA ASP A 38 -14.90 -34.24 -27.83
C ASP A 38 -14.75 -33.81 -26.38
N ALA A 39 -13.81 -32.89 -26.14
CA ALA A 39 -13.59 -32.34 -24.83
C ALA A 39 -14.90 -31.70 -24.38
N THR A 40 -15.55 -32.31 -23.38
CA THR A 40 -16.77 -31.78 -22.76
C THR A 40 -16.60 -30.27 -22.55
N PRO A 41 -17.53 -29.42 -23.00
CA PRO A 41 -17.39 -27.98 -22.90
C PRO A 41 -17.07 -27.60 -21.47
N THR A 42 -15.92 -26.95 -21.25
CA THR A 42 -15.51 -26.50 -19.91
C THR A 42 -16.63 -25.65 -19.34
N ARG A 43 -17.24 -26.11 -18.25
CA ARG A 43 -18.29 -25.38 -17.55
C ARG A 43 -17.80 -23.95 -17.29
N PRO A 44 -18.60 -22.92 -17.57
CA PRO A 44 -18.19 -21.54 -17.33
C PRO A 44 -17.81 -21.37 -15.84
N PRO A 45 -16.83 -20.50 -15.54
CA PRO A 45 -16.44 -20.23 -14.16
C PRO A 45 -17.62 -19.64 -13.39
N SER A 46 -17.68 -19.93 -12.09
CA SER A 46 -18.68 -19.33 -11.21
C SER A 46 -18.46 -17.83 -11.06
N LYS A 47 -19.53 -17.06 -10.78
CA LYS A 47 -19.43 -15.61 -10.51
C LYS A 47 -18.46 -15.33 -9.35
N LYS A 48 -18.58 -16.11 -8.28
CA LYS A 48 -17.72 -16.08 -7.10
C LYS A 48 -16.24 -16.26 -7.45
N LEU A 49 -15.88 -17.21 -8.32
CA LEU A 49 -14.50 -17.40 -8.75
C LEU A 49 -13.99 -16.23 -9.60
N VAL A 50 -14.85 -15.64 -10.45
CA VAL A 50 -14.50 -14.45 -11.23
C VAL A 50 -14.24 -13.25 -10.32
N GLU A 51 -15.10 -13.02 -9.32
CA GLU A 51 -14.94 -11.96 -8.32
C GLU A 51 -13.67 -12.16 -7.49
N TRP A 52 -13.44 -13.39 -7.01
CA TRP A 52 -12.22 -13.73 -6.26
C TRP A 52 -10.95 -13.49 -7.09
N VAL A 53 -10.92 -13.93 -8.35
CA VAL A 53 -9.77 -13.70 -9.22
C VAL A 53 -9.58 -12.21 -9.53
N GLY A 54 -10.69 -11.46 -9.67
CA GLY A 54 -10.67 -10.01 -9.81
C GLY A 54 -10.00 -9.32 -8.63
N GLY A 55 -10.47 -9.61 -7.41
CA GLY A 55 -9.86 -9.07 -6.19
C GLY A 55 -8.39 -9.45 -6.05
N MET A 56 -8.00 -10.69 -6.36
CA MET A 56 -6.59 -11.09 -6.36
C MET A 56 -5.73 -10.28 -7.35
N CYS A 57 -6.26 -9.96 -8.55
CA CYS A 57 -5.53 -9.14 -9.52
C CYS A 57 -5.41 -7.68 -9.05
N GLU A 58 -6.46 -7.15 -8.43
CA GLU A 58 -6.52 -5.81 -7.85
C GLU A 58 -5.51 -5.63 -6.72
N SER A 59 -5.61 -6.41 -5.65
CA SER A 59 -4.69 -6.31 -4.50
C SER A 59 -3.24 -6.60 -4.88
N THR A 60 -2.97 -7.48 -5.87
CA THR A 60 -1.59 -7.70 -6.34
C THR A 60 -1.07 -6.58 -7.24
N ALA A 61 -1.95 -5.83 -7.92
CA ALA A 61 -1.59 -4.63 -8.66
C ALA A 61 -1.31 -3.46 -7.71
N GLU A 62 -2.12 -3.26 -6.67
CA GLU A 62 -1.88 -2.29 -5.60
C GLU A 62 -0.55 -2.55 -4.90
N LEU A 63 -0.31 -3.80 -4.49
CA LEU A 63 0.96 -4.17 -3.87
C LEU A 63 2.17 -3.90 -4.77
N LYS A 64 2.01 -4.06 -6.08
CA LYS A 64 3.04 -3.69 -7.07
C LYS A 64 3.22 -2.17 -7.16
N ALA A 65 2.15 -1.39 -7.01
CA ALA A 65 2.20 0.07 -6.94
C ALA A 65 2.92 0.51 -5.66
N VAL A 66 2.51 0.02 -4.48
CA VAL A 66 3.18 0.28 -3.19
C VAL A 66 4.68 0.02 -3.28
N ARG A 67 5.08 -1.13 -3.84
CA ARG A 67 6.50 -1.45 -4.05
C ARG A 67 7.21 -0.48 -4.99
N LYS A 68 6.56 -0.02 -6.04
CA LYS A 68 7.14 0.92 -6.99
C LYS A 68 7.31 2.30 -6.34
N ASP A 69 6.30 2.74 -5.60
CA ASP A 69 6.27 4.05 -4.97
C ASP A 69 7.26 4.11 -3.80
N SER A 70 7.35 3.04 -3.01
CA SER A 70 8.40 2.83 -2.00
C SER A 70 9.81 3.02 -2.56
N ALA A 71 10.12 2.36 -3.69
CA ALA A 71 11.41 2.52 -4.35
C ALA A 71 11.66 3.93 -4.89
N ALA A 72 10.60 4.63 -5.32
CA ALA A 72 10.68 6.01 -5.78
C ALA A 72 10.94 6.98 -4.63
N GLN A 73 10.23 6.82 -3.51
CA GLN A 73 10.40 7.63 -2.30
C GLN A 73 11.79 7.42 -1.68
N LEU A 74 12.29 6.18 -1.61
CA LEU A 74 13.67 5.92 -1.18
C LEU A 74 14.70 6.66 -2.05
N LYS A 75 14.47 6.72 -3.37
CA LYS A 75 15.37 7.46 -4.28
C LYS A 75 15.35 8.96 -4.00
N GLU A 76 14.19 9.51 -3.66
CA GLU A 76 13.99 10.92 -3.30
C GLU A 76 14.65 11.24 -1.95
N ILE A 77 14.46 10.40 -0.93
CA ILE A 77 15.11 10.53 0.39
C ILE A 77 16.64 10.53 0.25
N ARG A 78 17.19 9.68 -0.62
CA ARG A 78 18.64 9.63 -0.91
C ARG A 78 19.16 10.86 -1.65
N ASN A 79 18.30 11.58 -2.37
CA ASN A 79 18.68 12.69 -3.23
C ASN A 79 17.63 13.81 -3.16
N PRO A 80 17.46 14.45 -1.98
CA PRO A 80 16.42 15.46 -1.81
C PRO A 80 16.72 16.67 -2.68
N ASP A 81 15.66 17.31 -3.19
CA ASP A 81 15.79 18.56 -3.91
C ASP A 81 16.37 19.65 -3.00
N LYS A 82 17.31 20.45 -3.53
CA LYS A 82 18.03 21.48 -2.74
C LYS A 82 17.12 22.54 -2.12
N THR A 83 15.95 22.74 -2.69
CA THR A 83 14.94 23.69 -2.24
C THR A 83 13.71 22.99 -1.64
N GLY A 84 13.73 21.66 -1.58
CA GLY A 84 12.65 20.84 -1.05
C GLY A 84 12.84 20.47 0.42
N PRO A 85 12.00 19.56 0.93
CA PRO A 85 12.15 19.02 2.28
C PRO A 85 13.49 18.30 2.45
N SER A 86 14.01 18.26 3.68
CA SER A 86 15.21 17.50 3.98
C SER A 86 14.96 15.99 3.91
N ALA A 87 16.02 15.19 3.83
CA ALA A 87 15.93 13.74 3.79
C ALA A 87 15.17 13.18 5.01
N GLU A 88 15.37 13.77 6.19
CA GLU A 88 14.69 13.39 7.43
C GLU A 88 13.18 13.64 7.32
N VAL A 89 12.77 14.81 6.80
CA VAL A 89 11.34 15.15 6.62
C VAL A 89 10.68 14.22 5.62
N LEU A 90 11.36 13.90 4.50
CA LEU A 90 10.87 12.94 3.52
C LEU A 90 10.76 11.54 4.13
N ALA A 91 11.77 11.11 4.90
CA ALA A 91 11.80 9.82 5.56
C ALA A 91 10.69 9.69 6.62
N VAL A 92 10.40 10.72 7.42
CA VAL A 92 9.27 10.69 8.37
C VAL A 92 7.95 10.41 7.64
N GLY A 93 7.70 11.12 6.54
CA GLY A 93 6.49 10.92 5.73
C GLY A 93 6.42 9.51 5.14
N TYR A 94 7.55 9.03 4.61
CA TYR A 94 7.67 7.68 4.05
C TYR A 94 7.47 6.57 5.09
N LEU A 95 8.12 6.66 6.25
CA LEU A 95 8.01 5.70 7.34
C LEU A 95 6.61 5.70 7.98
N SER A 96 5.88 6.82 7.92
CA SER A 96 4.50 6.91 8.41
C SER A 96 3.49 6.36 7.41
N GLY A 97 3.65 6.66 6.12
CA GLY A 97 2.64 6.31 5.09
C GLY A 97 2.77 4.89 4.53
N THR A 98 3.99 4.37 4.42
CA THR A 98 4.24 3.06 3.80
C THR A 98 3.64 1.89 4.58
N PRO A 99 3.74 1.81 5.92
CA PRO A 99 3.05 0.78 6.70
C PRO A 99 1.54 0.75 6.44
N THR A 100 0.88 1.91 6.48
CA THR A 100 -0.57 2.03 6.20
C THR A 100 -0.94 1.50 4.82
N ALA A 101 -0.17 1.85 3.78
CA ALA A 101 -0.45 1.34 2.43
C ALA A 101 -0.31 -0.19 2.31
N VAL A 102 0.57 -0.82 3.11
CA VAL A 102 0.71 -2.28 3.15
C VAL A 102 -0.40 -2.92 4.00
N GLU A 103 -0.79 -2.28 5.10
CA GLU A 103 -1.92 -2.69 5.94
C GLU A 103 -3.25 -2.66 5.19
N ASP A 104 -3.48 -1.66 4.34
CA ASP A 104 -4.70 -1.57 3.52
C ASP A 104 -4.81 -2.79 2.59
N VAL A 105 -3.72 -3.16 1.90
CA VAL A 105 -3.68 -4.38 1.08
C VAL A 105 -3.85 -5.66 1.92
N GLU A 106 -3.31 -5.70 3.15
CA GLU A 106 -3.50 -6.83 4.07
C GLU A 106 -4.96 -6.99 4.48
N ARG A 107 -5.62 -5.88 4.85
CA ARG A 107 -7.04 -5.82 5.19
C ARG A 107 -7.89 -6.32 4.03
N ASP A 108 -7.67 -5.78 2.83
CA ASP A 108 -8.46 -6.13 1.64
C ASP A 108 -8.31 -7.61 1.27
N MET A 109 -7.08 -8.14 1.31
CA MET A 109 -6.88 -9.59 1.13
C MET A 109 -7.46 -10.41 2.29
N GLY A 110 -7.52 -9.87 3.50
CA GLY A 110 -8.15 -10.47 4.68
C GLY A 110 -9.65 -10.70 4.51
N GLU A 111 -10.33 -9.85 3.74
CA GLU A 111 -11.77 -9.93 3.49
C GLU A 111 -12.16 -11.01 2.46
N PHE A 112 -11.21 -11.51 1.68
CA PHE A 112 -11.51 -12.50 0.63
C PHE A 112 -12.03 -13.83 1.23
N GLY A 113 -13.22 -14.24 0.81
CA GLY A 113 -13.73 -15.58 1.08
C GLY A 113 -12.97 -16.67 0.29
N SER A 114 -13.28 -17.94 0.58
CA SER A 114 -12.79 -19.07 -0.25
C SER A 114 -13.24 -18.92 -1.71
N SER A 115 -12.39 -19.29 -2.66
CA SER A 115 -12.64 -19.36 -4.10
C SER A 115 -13.38 -20.63 -4.55
N ASP A 116 -13.59 -21.59 -3.64
CA ASP A 116 -13.98 -22.98 -3.93
C ASP A 116 -12.96 -23.78 -4.77
N VAL A 117 -11.76 -23.24 -4.99
CA VAL A 117 -10.64 -23.90 -5.65
C VAL A 117 -9.48 -24.03 -4.64
N PRO A 118 -9.22 -25.22 -4.07
CA PRO A 118 -8.29 -25.37 -2.94
C PRO A 118 -6.87 -24.81 -3.18
N ARG A 119 -6.39 -24.86 -4.42
CA ARG A 119 -5.06 -24.32 -4.78
C ARG A 119 -5.03 -22.79 -4.82
N ALA A 120 -6.13 -22.16 -5.22
CA ALA A 120 -6.29 -20.71 -5.17
C ALA A 120 -6.43 -20.23 -3.72
N ASP A 121 -7.18 -20.96 -2.89
CA ASP A 121 -7.29 -20.67 -1.45
C ASP A 121 -5.91 -20.78 -0.76
N SER A 122 -5.11 -21.79 -1.13
CA SER A 122 -3.75 -21.93 -0.61
C SER A 122 -2.83 -20.75 -1.01
N LEU A 123 -3.04 -20.15 -2.20
CA LEU A 123 -2.31 -18.96 -2.64
C LEU A 123 -2.71 -17.74 -1.82
N LEU A 124 -4.00 -17.53 -1.56
CA LEU A 124 -4.48 -16.44 -0.71
C LEU A 124 -3.94 -16.56 0.72
N GLU A 125 -3.97 -17.75 1.31
CA GLU A 125 -3.39 -17.99 2.64
C GLU A 125 -1.87 -17.73 2.68
N ALA A 126 -1.15 -18.11 1.62
CA ALA A 126 0.28 -17.79 1.51
C ALA A 126 0.53 -16.28 1.42
N TRP A 127 -0.32 -15.54 0.72
CA TRP A 127 -0.28 -14.09 0.66
C TRP A 127 -0.57 -13.45 2.02
N ARG A 128 -1.67 -13.81 2.68
CA ARG A 128 -2.04 -13.32 4.01
C ARG A 128 -0.94 -13.53 5.03
N LYS A 129 -0.38 -14.74 5.07
CA LYS A 129 0.75 -15.06 5.97
C LYS A 129 1.97 -14.18 5.68
N LYS A 130 2.23 -13.85 4.42
CA LYS A 130 3.35 -13.02 4.00
C LYS A 130 3.12 -11.55 4.35
N LEU A 131 1.95 -11.01 4.02
CA LEU A 131 1.54 -9.63 4.33
C LEU A 131 1.54 -9.41 5.84
N LYS A 132 0.86 -10.27 6.60
CA LYS A 132 0.83 -10.18 8.07
C LYS A 132 2.22 -10.13 8.70
N ARG A 133 3.17 -10.94 8.19
CA ARG A 133 4.54 -10.90 8.69
C ARG A 133 5.19 -9.54 8.42
N VAL A 134 5.06 -9.03 7.18
CA VAL A 134 5.66 -7.75 6.81
C VAL A 134 4.99 -6.59 7.53
N VAL A 135 3.66 -6.56 7.66
CA VAL A 135 2.94 -5.57 8.46
C VAL A 135 3.48 -5.54 9.89
N SER A 136 3.57 -6.69 10.57
CA SER A 136 4.14 -6.73 11.92
C SER A 136 5.60 -6.27 12.00
N GLU A 137 6.40 -6.49 10.95
CA GLU A 137 7.77 -5.97 10.88
C GLU A 137 7.85 -4.46 10.57
N LEU A 138 6.79 -3.89 10.01
CA LEU A 138 6.64 -2.46 9.72
C LEU A 138 6.04 -1.70 10.91
N ASP A 139 5.13 -2.33 11.68
CA ASP A 139 4.58 -1.79 12.94
C ASP A 139 5.66 -1.45 13.97
N ASP A 140 6.77 -2.19 13.94
CA ASP A 140 7.92 -1.99 14.82
C ASP A 140 8.79 -0.78 14.42
N VAL A 141 8.55 -0.18 13.25
CA VAL A 141 9.33 0.95 12.73
C VAL A 141 8.73 2.26 13.23
N SER A 142 9.55 3.09 13.89
CA SER A 142 9.13 4.40 14.36
C SER A 142 9.43 5.44 13.29
N PRO A 143 8.49 6.35 12.95
CA PRO A 143 8.82 7.50 12.12
C PRO A 143 9.95 8.36 12.69
N GLY A 144 10.19 8.30 14.01
CA GLY A 144 11.32 8.98 14.66
C GLY A 144 12.69 8.45 14.25
N ASP A 145 12.79 7.19 13.78
CA ASP A 145 14.05 6.58 13.33
C ASP A 145 14.64 7.33 12.13
N ALA A 146 13.80 8.07 11.39
CA ALA A 146 14.22 8.97 10.31
C ALA A 146 15.18 10.09 10.76
N PHE A 147 15.11 10.52 12.03
CA PHE A 147 16.01 11.57 12.53
C PHE A 147 17.39 11.03 12.92
N ASP A 148 17.49 9.74 13.23
CA ASP A 148 18.74 9.08 13.56
C ASP A 148 19.46 8.59 12.29
N ASP A 149 18.72 8.00 11.36
CA ASP A 149 19.22 7.50 10.07
C ASP A 149 18.11 7.48 9.00
N ALA A 150 17.89 8.63 8.35
CA ALA A 150 16.85 8.79 7.32
C ALA A 150 16.99 7.77 6.18
N GLU A 151 18.20 7.60 5.65
CA GLU A 151 18.43 6.70 4.53
C GLU A 151 18.37 5.23 4.95
N GLY A 152 19.04 4.86 6.05
CA GLY A 152 19.06 3.48 6.53
C GLY A 152 17.69 2.98 6.94
N SER A 153 16.92 3.77 7.69
CA SER A 153 15.55 3.44 8.08
C SER A 153 14.64 3.29 6.87
N ALA A 154 14.78 4.18 5.87
CA ALA A 154 13.99 4.10 4.65
C ALA A 154 14.34 2.87 3.79
N GLU A 155 15.63 2.55 3.67
CA GLU A 155 16.10 1.35 2.97
C GLU A 155 15.61 0.06 3.63
N ASP A 156 15.57 0.04 4.95
CA ASP A 156 15.05 -1.07 5.74
C ASP A 156 13.56 -1.34 5.49
N VAL A 157 12.74 -0.28 5.48
CA VAL A 157 11.31 -0.38 5.13
C VAL A 157 11.13 -0.79 3.67
N ASP A 158 11.89 -0.18 2.74
CA ASP A 158 11.79 -0.55 1.32
C ASP A 158 12.16 -2.01 1.13
N GLY A 159 13.21 -2.52 1.77
CA GLY A 159 13.59 -3.92 1.72
C GLY A 159 12.47 -4.88 2.13
N ARG A 160 11.73 -4.54 3.19
CA ARG A 160 10.55 -5.31 3.66
C ARG A 160 9.42 -5.25 2.63
N VAL A 161 9.11 -4.07 2.10
CA VAL A 161 8.10 -3.86 1.05
C VAL A 161 8.48 -4.60 -0.24
N GLN A 162 9.73 -4.53 -0.69
CA GLN A 162 10.22 -5.25 -1.85
C GLN A 162 10.17 -6.77 -1.69
N SER A 163 10.20 -7.26 -0.45
CA SER A 163 10.03 -8.69 -0.15
C SER A 163 8.62 -9.20 -0.51
N LEU A 164 7.62 -8.33 -0.66
CA LEU A 164 6.22 -8.62 -1.00
C LEU A 164 6.03 -9.02 -2.49
N THR A 165 6.80 -10.00 -2.92
CA THR A 165 6.67 -10.71 -4.20
C THR A 165 5.64 -11.83 -4.15
N SER A 166 5.14 -12.28 -5.29
CA SER A 166 4.16 -13.38 -5.34
C SER A 166 4.69 -14.66 -4.70
N PRO A 167 3.90 -15.33 -3.83
CA PRO A 167 4.18 -16.68 -3.38
C PRO A 167 4.18 -17.67 -4.54
N GLU A 168 4.92 -18.78 -4.39
CA GLU A 168 4.89 -19.90 -5.32
C GLU A 168 3.99 -21.04 -4.80
N PRO A 169 3.18 -21.67 -5.68
CA PRO A 169 2.91 -21.30 -7.07
C PRO A 169 2.07 -20.03 -7.17
N ASP A 170 2.43 -19.14 -8.09
CA ASP A 170 1.70 -17.91 -8.34
C ASP A 170 0.42 -18.14 -9.16
N LEU A 171 -0.43 -17.10 -9.27
CA LEU A 171 -1.68 -17.17 -10.03
C LEU A 171 -1.44 -17.60 -11.51
N PRO A 172 -0.43 -17.07 -12.24
CA PRO A 172 -0.03 -17.59 -13.55
C PRO A 172 0.26 -19.10 -13.59
N ALA A 173 1.00 -19.64 -12.62
CA ALA A 173 1.28 -21.07 -12.53
C ALA A 173 0.02 -21.89 -12.23
N LEU A 174 -0.89 -21.37 -11.40
CA LEU A 174 -2.19 -22.02 -11.14
C LEU A 174 -3.08 -22.05 -12.40
N MET A 175 -3.17 -20.95 -13.14
CA MET A 175 -3.96 -20.87 -14.38
C MET A 175 -3.48 -21.81 -15.49
N LYS A 176 -2.19 -22.19 -15.50
CA LYS A 176 -1.68 -23.21 -16.43
C LYS A 176 -2.24 -24.59 -16.13
N LYS A 177 -2.57 -24.87 -14.85
CA LYS A 177 -3.02 -26.17 -14.36
C LYS A 177 -4.53 -26.26 -14.20
N ASP A 178 -5.23 -25.13 -14.07
CA ASP A 178 -6.66 -25.06 -13.80
C ASP A 178 -7.40 -24.24 -14.89
N PRO A 179 -8.19 -24.91 -15.75
CA PRO A 179 -8.97 -24.23 -16.79
C PRO A 179 -10.05 -23.29 -16.26
N GLN A 180 -10.62 -23.54 -15.07
CA GLN A 180 -11.65 -22.68 -14.50
C GLN A 180 -11.04 -21.38 -13.97
N LEU A 181 -9.89 -21.45 -13.28
CA LEU A 181 -9.14 -20.24 -12.89
C LEU A 181 -8.72 -19.43 -14.11
N LYS A 182 -8.24 -20.08 -15.17
CA LYS A 182 -7.90 -19.41 -16.43
C LYS A 182 -9.11 -18.72 -17.06
N ALA A 183 -10.27 -19.37 -17.05
CA ALA A 183 -11.50 -18.79 -17.59
C ALA A 183 -12.00 -17.63 -16.71
N ALA A 184 -11.86 -17.73 -15.39
CA ALA A 184 -12.23 -16.70 -14.44
C ALA A 184 -11.35 -15.45 -14.62
N HIS A 185 -10.02 -15.62 -14.71
CA HIS A 185 -9.07 -14.53 -14.96
C HIS A 185 -9.36 -13.79 -16.28
N LYS A 186 -9.77 -14.51 -17.33
CA LYS A 186 -10.15 -13.87 -18.60
C LYS A 186 -11.41 -13.01 -18.50
N ARG A 187 -12.29 -13.30 -17.52
CA ARG A 187 -13.57 -12.58 -17.32
C ARG A 187 -13.46 -11.49 -16.27
N ALA A 188 -12.52 -11.61 -15.34
CA ALA A 188 -12.24 -10.59 -14.34
C ALA A 188 -11.66 -9.34 -15.01
N LYS A 189 -12.34 -8.20 -14.86
CA LYS A 189 -11.93 -6.93 -15.50
C LYS A 189 -10.62 -6.42 -14.92
N GLN A 190 -10.42 -6.62 -13.63
CA GLN A 190 -9.24 -6.21 -12.87
C GLN A 190 -7.96 -6.89 -13.36
N CYS A 191 -8.09 -8.08 -13.97
CA CYS A 191 -6.96 -8.80 -14.53
C CYS A 191 -6.63 -8.40 -15.98
N ALA A 192 -7.36 -7.44 -16.56
CA ALA A 192 -7.12 -7.02 -17.93
C ALA A 192 -5.82 -6.19 -18.05
N PRO A 193 -5.06 -6.32 -19.15
CA PRO A 193 -3.90 -5.47 -19.38
C PRO A 193 -4.28 -3.98 -19.37
N GLY A 194 -3.55 -3.19 -18.60
CA GLY A 194 -3.81 -1.75 -18.48
C GLY A 194 -4.99 -1.39 -17.59
N TRP A 195 -5.62 -2.37 -16.93
CA TRP A 195 -6.48 -2.07 -15.79
C TRP A 195 -5.66 -1.31 -14.74
N LYS A 196 -6.28 -0.29 -14.19
CA LYS A 196 -5.83 0.42 -13.01
C LYS A 196 -6.97 0.30 -12.02
N PRO A 197 -6.68 0.21 -10.71
CA PRO A 197 -7.69 0.55 -9.73
C PRO A 197 -8.26 1.90 -10.15
N ASP A 198 -9.58 1.98 -10.26
CA ASP A 198 -10.19 3.30 -10.32
C ASP A 198 -9.61 4.02 -9.09
N PRO A 199 -9.03 5.24 -9.24
CA PRO A 199 -8.71 6.02 -8.05
C PRO A 199 -10.00 5.94 -7.23
N GLU A 200 -9.90 5.48 -5.99
CA GLU A 200 -11.06 5.25 -5.15
C GLU A 200 -12.04 6.37 -5.48
N GLU A 201 -13.29 6.04 -5.83
CA GLU A 201 -14.31 7.04 -5.62
C GLU A 201 -14.29 7.24 -4.10
N ASP A 202 -13.34 8.07 -3.65
CA ASP A 202 -13.17 8.54 -2.29
C ASP A 202 -14.59 8.84 -1.91
N ALA A 203 -15.12 8.11 -0.93
CA ALA A 203 -16.45 8.39 -0.41
C ALA A 203 -16.53 9.91 -0.33
N PRO A 204 -17.38 10.58 -1.14
CA PRO A 204 -17.08 11.90 -1.66
C PRO A 204 -16.61 12.75 -0.50
N ALA A 205 -15.33 13.14 -0.52
CA ALA A 205 -14.79 14.09 0.46
C ALA A 205 -15.89 15.13 0.64
N PRO A 206 -16.41 15.31 1.87
CA PRO A 206 -17.70 15.95 2.10
C PRO A 206 -17.78 17.17 1.20
N ALA A 207 -18.72 17.14 0.25
CA ALA A 207 -18.69 17.97 -0.95
C ALA A 207 -18.18 19.37 -0.62
N SER A 208 -17.09 19.80 -1.27
CA SER A 208 -16.47 21.12 -1.15
C SER A 208 -17.51 22.15 -0.73
N THR A 209 -17.39 22.66 0.49
CA THR A 209 -18.37 23.55 1.13
C THR A 209 -18.34 24.92 0.47
N GLY A 210 -18.74 25.00 -0.80
CA GLY A 210 -18.77 26.22 -1.56
C GLY A 210 -17.40 26.92 -1.68
N PRO A 211 -17.40 28.21 -2.07
CA PRO A 211 -16.18 29.01 -2.08
C PRO A 211 -15.59 29.10 -0.67
N LEU A 212 -14.26 29.09 -0.57
CA LEU A 212 -13.57 29.31 0.71
C LEU A 212 -14.07 30.62 1.34
N PRO A 213 -14.33 30.65 2.65
CA PRO A 213 -14.63 31.88 3.34
C PRO A 213 -13.45 32.85 3.18
N LYS A 214 -13.75 34.13 3.27
CA LYS A 214 -12.70 35.15 3.22
C LYS A 214 -11.94 35.13 4.54
N ALA A 215 -10.67 34.74 4.50
CA ALA A 215 -9.76 34.86 5.64
C ALA A 215 -9.67 36.33 6.10
N ALA A 216 -9.75 36.58 7.41
CA ALA A 216 -9.71 37.94 7.97
C ALA A 216 -8.50 38.76 7.49
N ASP A 217 -7.33 38.12 7.43
CA ASP A 217 -6.06 38.72 7.01
C ASP A 217 -5.70 38.43 5.54
N GLY A 218 -6.56 37.70 4.82
CA GLY A 218 -6.29 37.29 3.45
C GLY A 218 -5.04 36.42 3.35
N LYS A 219 -4.13 36.67 2.40
CA LYS A 219 -2.87 35.92 2.26
C LYS A 219 -1.69 36.50 3.05
N LYS A 220 -1.94 37.39 4.01
CA LYS A 220 -0.88 38.16 4.68
C LYS A 220 -0.32 37.39 5.88
N THR A 221 0.63 36.48 5.63
CA THR A 221 1.28 35.69 6.70
C THR A 221 1.93 36.54 7.79
N GLY A 222 2.41 37.75 7.46
CA GLY A 222 2.96 38.68 8.45
C GLY A 222 1.97 39.18 9.52
N ALA A 223 0.65 39.02 9.29
CA ALA A 223 -0.37 39.31 10.31
C ALA A 223 -0.26 38.37 11.52
N CYS A 224 0.29 37.17 11.32
CA CYS A 224 0.37 36.12 12.35
C CYS A 224 1.49 36.34 13.38
N THR A 225 2.29 37.41 13.26
CA THR A 225 3.50 37.61 14.08
C THR A 225 3.23 37.56 15.58
N ASP A 226 2.07 38.07 16.03
CA ASP A 226 1.65 38.08 17.43
C ASP A 226 0.99 36.76 17.89
N GLY A 227 0.75 35.82 16.98
CA GLY A 227 0.10 34.54 17.26
C GLY A 227 -1.38 34.50 16.94
N GLU A 228 -1.98 35.61 16.50
CA GLU A 228 -3.42 35.70 16.22
C GLU A 228 -3.64 36.21 14.80
N CYS A 229 -4.06 35.33 13.90
CA CYS A 229 -4.41 35.71 12.53
C CYS A 229 -5.36 34.70 11.92
N GLU A 230 -6.00 35.09 10.83
CA GLU A 230 -6.70 34.15 9.94
C GLU A 230 -6.28 34.40 8.50
N ILE A 231 -5.55 33.43 7.92
CA ILE A 231 -4.94 33.55 6.60
C ILE A 231 -5.46 32.49 5.62
N LEU A 232 -5.37 32.80 4.33
CA LEU A 232 -5.63 31.88 3.22
C LEU A 232 -4.30 31.37 2.66
N VAL A 233 -4.13 30.06 2.67
CA VAL A 233 -2.99 29.36 2.05
C VAL A 233 -3.51 28.56 0.86
N THR A 234 -2.97 28.81 -0.34
CA THR A 234 -3.47 28.16 -1.59
C THR A 234 -2.58 27.04 -2.10
N SER A 235 -1.37 26.88 -1.56
CA SER A 235 -0.47 25.77 -1.91
C SER A 235 0.52 25.52 -0.78
N THR A 236 1.55 26.35 -0.65
CA THR A 236 2.60 26.18 0.36
C THR A 236 3.04 27.54 0.85
N GLU A 237 3.10 27.73 2.17
CA GLU A 237 3.47 29.01 2.80
C GLU A 237 4.23 28.76 4.11
N ASP A 238 5.26 29.58 4.36
CA ASP A 238 5.92 29.63 5.66
C ASP A 238 5.29 30.77 6.49
N VAL A 239 4.80 30.43 7.68
CA VAL A 239 4.12 31.34 8.59
C VAL A 239 4.89 31.41 9.90
N THR A 240 5.31 32.61 10.30
CA THR A 240 5.91 32.82 11.62
C THR A 240 4.87 33.41 12.56
N ALA A 241 4.58 32.69 13.64
CA ALA A 241 3.63 33.11 14.67
C ALA A 241 4.24 32.94 16.07
N LYS A 242 4.30 34.02 16.86
CA LYS A 242 4.98 34.07 18.16
C LYS A 242 6.43 33.53 18.14
N GLY A 243 7.13 33.72 17.02
CA GLY A 243 8.49 33.23 16.83
C GLY A 243 8.60 31.74 16.46
N ILE A 244 7.47 31.02 16.35
CA ILE A 244 7.42 29.66 15.81
C ILE A 244 7.22 29.76 14.30
N SER A 245 8.16 29.20 13.54
CA SER A 245 7.99 29.04 12.08
C SER A 245 7.25 27.74 11.79
N VAL A 246 6.11 27.86 11.13
CA VAL A 246 5.26 26.75 10.67
C VAL A 246 5.24 26.76 9.15
N HIS A 247 5.75 25.70 8.55
CA HIS A 247 5.61 25.43 7.14
C HIS A 247 4.26 24.76 6.90
N VAL A 248 3.43 25.34 6.03
CA VAL A 248 2.09 24.87 5.72
C VAL A 248 2.06 24.41 4.27
N SER A 249 1.56 23.20 4.03
CA SER A 249 1.27 22.69 2.68
C SER A 249 -0.19 22.26 2.60
N VAL A 250 -0.90 22.68 1.56
CA VAL A 250 -2.31 22.39 1.32
C VAL A 250 -2.41 21.56 0.03
N SER A 251 -3.00 20.37 0.15
CA SER A 251 -3.42 19.54 -0.98
C SER A 251 -4.94 19.52 -1.09
N ASP A 252 -5.50 18.83 -2.07
CA ASP A 252 -6.95 18.68 -2.20
C ASP A 252 -7.56 17.91 -1.00
N GLU A 253 -6.77 17.07 -0.35
CA GLU A 253 -7.22 16.09 0.66
C GLU A 253 -6.87 16.49 2.10
N SER A 254 -5.83 17.31 2.29
CA SER A 254 -5.36 17.64 3.64
C SER A 254 -4.58 18.94 3.72
N VAL A 255 -4.39 19.40 4.96
CA VAL A 255 -3.44 20.45 5.32
C VAL A 255 -2.34 19.84 6.18
N THR A 256 -1.11 19.95 5.69
CA THR A 256 0.08 19.50 6.39
C THR A 256 0.79 20.69 7.01
N PHE A 257 1.17 20.56 8.27
CA PHE A 257 1.94 21.53 9.02
C PHE A 257 3.26 20.92 9.45
N SER A 258 4.36 21.64 9.33
CA SER A 258 5.63 21.24 9.90
C SER A 258 6.36 22.38 10.62
N SER A 259 6.93 22.07 11.78
CA SER A 259 7.67 23.02 12.60
C SER A 259 8.62 22.27 13.53
N GLY A 260 9.89 22.69 13.59
CA GLY A 260 10.88 22.14 14.52
C GLY A 260 11.06 20.61 14.42
N GLY A 261 10.91 20.02 13.22
CA GLY A 261 10.95 18.58 13.00
C GLY A 261 9.64 17.82 13.26
N THR A 262 8.61 18.48 13.81
CA THR A 262 7.27 17.88 13.94
C THR A 262 6.49 18.07 12.64
N ILE A 263 5.79 17.02 12.18
CA ILE A 263 4.87 17.06 11.04
C ILE A 263 3.49 16.63 11.52
N MET A 264 2.45 17.38 11.18
CA MET A 264 1.05 17.06 11.45
C MET A 264 0.25 17.19 10.17
N GLN A 265 -0.59 16.20 9.87
CA GLN A 265 -1.50 16.24 8.73
C GLN A 265 -2.94 16.24 9.26
N LEU A 266 -3.73 17.23 8.85
CA LEU A 266 -5.12 17.38 9.25
C LEU A 266 -6.02 17.30 8.02
N GLY A 267 -7.00 16.40 8.07
CA GLY A 267 -8.09 16.35 7.11
C GLY A 267 -9.26 17.21 7.56
N GLY A 268 -9.82 18.01 6.64
CA GLY A 268 -11.12 18.66 6.81
C GLY A 268 -11.18 19.84 7.78
N VAL A 269 -12.38 20.42 7.89
CA VAL A 269 -12.70 21.59 8.72
C VAL A 269 -12.73 21.22 10.21
N GLY A 270 -12.15 22.06 11.05
CA GLY A 270 -12.15 21.93 12.50
C GLY A 270 -10.94 21.17 13.07
N GLY A 271 -10.07 20.63 12.23
CA GLY A 271 -8.79 20.07 12.67
C GLY A 271 -7.92 21.14 13.36
N VAL A 272 -7.24 20.77 14.44
CA VAL A 272 -6.36 21.66 15.21
C VAL A 272 -4.96 21.07 15.30
N ALA A 273 -3.96 21.80 14.82
CA ALA A 273 -2.54 21.50 15.00
C ALA A 273 -2.02 22.35 16.17
N SER A 274 -1.35 21.72 17.14
CA SER A 274 -0.81 22.43 18.31
C SER A 274 0.70 22.34 18.32
N PHE A 275 1.37 23.48 18.54
CA PHE A 275 2.82 23.60 18.62
C PHE A 275 3.20 24.04 20.03
N GLY A 276 3.39 23.04 20.91
CA GLY A 276 3.54 23.28 22.34
C GLY A 276 2.31 23.94 22.97
N ASP A 277 2.53 24.65 24.07
CA ASP A 277 1.48 25.41 24.79
C ASP A 277 1.37 26.86 24.26
N GLU A 278 2.02 27.19 23.15
CA GLU A 278 2.21 28.57 22.71
C GLU A 278 1.37 28.94 21.49
N LEU A 279 1.00 27.96 20.65
CA LEU A 279 0.34 28.19 19.38
C LEU A 279 -0.56 27.01 18.97
N ALA A 280 -1.78 27.33 18.56
CA ALA A 280 -2.71 26.42 17.92
C ALA A 280 -3.11 26.95 16.54
N VAL A 281 -3.25 26.05 15.57
CA VAL A 281 -3.68 26.36 14.20
C VAL A 281 -4.91 25.53 13.88
N THR A 282 -6.04 26.20 13.63
CA THR A 282 -7.30 25.56 13.28
C THR A 282 -7.55 25.67 11.79
N VAL A 283 -7.92 24.56 11.14
CA VAL A 283 -8.40 24.55 9.75
C VAL A 283 -9.85 25.04 9.75
N VAL A 284 -10.07 26.30 9.38
CA VAL A 284 -11.42 26.93 9.35
C VAL A 284 -12.20 26.48 8.12
N ALA A 285 -11.51 26.31 7.00
CA ALA A 285 -12.07 25.80 5.75
C ALA A 285 -10.95 25.19 4.90
N HIS A 286 -11.28 24.21 4.08
CA HIS A 286 -10.34 23.55 3.19
C HIS A 286 -11.08 22.99 1.97
N ASN A 287 -10.52 23.23 0.79
CA ASN A 287 -10.93 22.62 -0.47
C ASN A 287 -9.75 22.68 -1.49
N LYS A 288 -10.01 22.28 -2.73
CA LYS A 288 -9.03 22.32 -3.84
C LYS A 288 -8.41 23.69 -4.16
N ASP A 289 -9.05 24.79 -3.72
CA ASP A 289 -8.57 26.14 -3.96
C ASP A 289 -7.65 26.64 -2.83
N GLY A 290 -7.54 25.89 -1.72
CA GLY A 290 -6.70 26.21 -0.57
C GLY A 290 -7.36 25.92 0.79
N ALA A 291 -6.76 26.47 1.85
CA ALA A 291 -7.25 26.39 3.21
C ALA A 291 -7.25 27.76 3.90
N VAL A 292 -8.30 28.04 4.66
CA VAL A 292 -8.35 29.16 5.60
C VAL A 292 -7.94 28.64 6.97
N LEU A 293 -6.90 29.24 7.53
CA LEU A 293 -6.22 28.80 8.74
C LEU A 293 -6.26 29.89 9.78
N LYS A 294 -6.71 29.54 10.99
CA LYS A 294 -6.74 30.43 12.13
C LYS A 294 -5.62 30.07 13.09
N PHE A 295 -4.68 30.98 13.27
CA PHE A 295 -3.65 30.90 14.29
C PHE A 295 -4.16 31.58 15.55
N ALA A 296 -3.97 30.95 16.70
CA ALA A 296 -4.30 31.52 17.99
C ALA A 296 -3.26 31.09 19.03
N ALA A 297 -2.93 32.01 19.93
CA ALA A 297 -2.39 31.62 21.22
C ALA A 297 -3.51 30.97 22.06
N PRO A 298 -3.25 29.86 22.77
CA PRO A 298 -4.24 29.26 23.67
C PRO A 298 -4.61 30.16 24.85
#